data_AF-A0A0S2EUQ9-F1
#
_entry.id   AF-A0A0S2EUQ9-F1
#
_cell.length_a   1.000
_cell.length_b   1.000
_cell.length_c   1.000
_cell.angle_alpha   90.00
_cell.angle_beta   90.00
_cell.angle_gamma   90.00
#
_symmetry.space_group_name_H-M   'P 1'
#
loop_
_entity.id
_entity.type
_entity.pdbx_description
1 polymer ?
#
loop_
_entity_poly.entity_id
_entity_poly.type
_entity_poly.pdbx_seq_one_letter_code
_entity_poly.pdbx_strand_id
1 'polypeptide(L)'
;MKLPDRFVWRPRDLLRELGQVLNLVPYLAILATPFGFAVWVMGLGGNATMEEIEASWWFKGYLAMILFIPSMAVCALLEWWSRRRGWMRVRAGVRIFRWTHFLAAFGPIVVLILLP
;
A
#
# COMPACT_ATOMS: atom_id res chain seq x y z
N MET A 1 47.33 4.97 -9.88
CA MET A 1 45.93 4.78 -10.34
C MET A 1 45.02 5.11 -9.16
N LYS A 2 44.35 6.27 -9.15
CA LYS A 2 43.46 6.66 -8.03
C LYS A 2 42.10 6.02 -8.28
N LEU A 3 41.63 5.19 -7.34
CA LEU A 3 40.28 4.63 -7.37
C LEU A 3 39.26 5.79 -7.29
N PRO A 4 38.18 5.77 -8.08
CA PRO A 4 37.21 6.85 -8.07
C PRO A 4 36.39 6.83 -6.76
N ASP A 5 36.28 7.99 -6.12
CA ASP A 5 35.49 8.29 -4.90
C ASP A 5 33.96 8.13 -5.10
N ARG A 6 33.51 7.03 -5.71
CA ARG A 6 32.15 6.88 -6.25
C ARG A 6 31.15 6.11 -5.39
N PHE A 7 31.47 5.78 -4.15
CA PHE A 7 30.54 5.04 -3.28
C PHE A 7 30.47 5.56 -1.84
N VAL A 8 30.62 6.87 -1.63
CA VAL A 8 30.21 7.47 -0.35
C VAL A 8 28.70 7.69 -0.41
N TRP A 9 27.93 6.63 -0.13
CA TRP A 9 26.49 6.74 0.09
C TRP A 9 26.24 7.76 1.21
N ARG A 10 25.87 8.98 0.83
CA ARG A 10 25.52 10.00 1.83
C ARG A 10 24.26 9.51 2.53
N PRO A 11 24.23 9.41 3.87
CA PRO A 11 23.09 8.87 4.62
C PRO A 11 21.76 9.57 4.25
N ARG A 12 21.84 10.85 3.89
CA ARG A 12 20.69 11.66 3.44
C ARG A 12 20.05 11.16 2.15
N ASP A 13 20.85 10.68 1.20
CA ASP A 13 20.35 10.20 -0.09
C ASP A 13 19.67 8.84 0.10
N LEU A 14 20.26 7.98 0.94
CA LEU A 14 19.71 6.67 1.28
C LEU A 14 18.36 6.78 2.05
N LEU A 15 18.26 7.71 3.00
CA LEU A 15 16.99 8.02 3.69
C LEU A 15 15.92 8.59 2.74
N ARG A 16 16.35 9.34 1.71
CA ARG A 16 15.44 9.92 0.72
C ARG A 16 14.89 8.84 -0.22
N GLU A 17 15.73 7.91 -0.66
CA GLU A 17 15.32 6.75 -1.47
C GLU A 17 14.40 5.82 -0.67
N LEU A 18 14.75 5.46 0.58
CA LEU A 18 13.87 4.71 1.47
C LEU A 18 12.53 5.42 1.65
N GLY A 19 12.55 6.74 1.83
CA GLY A 19 11.33 7.55 1.93
C GLY A 19 10.47 7.52 0.67
N GLN A 20 11.05 7.34 -0.52
CA GLN A 20 10.33 7.18 -1.79
C GLN A 20 9.76 5.76 -1.92
N VAL A 21 10.54 4.74 -1.60
CA VAL A 21 10.10 3.33 -1.62
C VAL A 21 8.95 3.11 -0.64
N LEU A 22 9.06 3.62 0.59
CA LEU A 22 7.98 3.55 1.59
C LEU A 22 6.72 4.28 1.12
N ASN A 23 6.84 5.29 0.26
CA ASN A 23 5.67 5.95 -0.31
C ASN A 23 4.95 5.11 -1.37
N LEU A 24 5.63 4.13 -1.97
CA LEU A 24 5.07 3.21 -2.95
C LEU A 24 4.33 2.03 -2.30
N VAL A 25 4.68 1.65 -1.07
CA VAL A 25 4.09 0.50 -0.37
C VAL A 25 2.56 0.48 -0.43
N PRO A 26 1.83 1.56 -0.11
CA PRO A 26 0.37 1.52 -0.15
C PRO A 26 -0.21 1.36 -1.56
N TYR A 27 0.52 1.77 -2.60
CA TYR A 27 0.12 1.57 -4.00
C TYR A 27 0.44 0.15 -4.47
N LEU A 28 1.58 -0.41 -4.05
CA LEU A 28 1.96 -1.78 -4.36
C LEU A 28 0.98 -2.79 -3.75
N ALA A 29 0.41 -2.49 -2.59
CA ALA A 29 -0.64 -3.31 -1.98
C ALA A 29 -1.87 -3.46 -2.91
N ILE A 30 -2.28 -2.39 -3.61
CA ILE A 30 -3.38 -2.43 -4.58
C ILE A 30 -3.04 -3.41 -5.71
N LEU A 31 -1.81 -3.33 -6.23
CA LEU A 31 -1.32 -4.20 -7.30
C LEU A 31 -1.21 -5.67 -6.89
N ALA A 32 -0.82 -5.94 -5.64
CA ALA A 32 -0.66 -7.31 -5.13
C ALA A 32 -2.00 -8.01 -4.84
N THR A 33 -3.06 -7.24 -4.58
CA THR A 33 -4.36 -7.78 -4.16
C THR A 33 -5.03 -8.71 -5.19
N PRO A 34 -5.12 -8.41 -6.50
CA PRO A 34 -5.71 -9.34 -7.47
C PRO A 34 -4.95 -10.66 -7.56
N PHE A 35 -3.63 -10.66 -7.36
CA PHE A 35 -2.85 -11.90 -7.30
C PHE A 35 -3.17 -12.71 -6.06
N GLY A 36 -3.29 -12.06 -4.89
CA GLY A 36 -3.74 -12.72 -3.68
C GLY A 36 -5.12 -13.37 -3.86
N PHE A 37 -6.07 -12.64 -4.47
CA PHE A 37 -7.40 -13.15 -4.74
C PHE A 37 -7.37 -14.35 -5.69
N ALA A 38 -6.56 -14.30 -6.75
CA ALA A 38 -6.39 -15.41 -7.68
C ALA A 38 -5.82 -16.66 -6.99
N VAL A 39 -4.81 -16.51 -6.13
CA VAL A 39 -4.25 -17.63 -5.34
C VAL A 39 -5.32 -18.25 -4.44
N TRP A 40 -6.19 -17.44 -3.84
CA TRP A 40 -7.28 -17.97 -3.02
C TRP A 40 -8.34 -18.70 -3.82
N VAL A 41 -8.80 -18.14 -4.95
CA VAL A 41 -9.76 -18.80 -5.83
C VAL A 41 -9.21 -20.14 -6.33
N MET A 42 -7.92 -20.22 -6.61
CA MET A 42 -7.26 -21.48 -7.00
C MET A 42 -7.07 -22.45 -5.82
N GLY A 43 -7.02 -21.96 -4.59
CA GLY A 43 -6.86 -22.77 -3.38
C GLY A 43 -8.17 -23.27 -2.75
N LEU A 44 -9.31 -22.68 -3.12
CA LEU A 44 -10.62 -23.17 -2.70
C LEU A 44 -11.02 -24.42 -3.48
N GLY A 45 -10.88 -25.58 -2.85
CA GLY A 45 -11.61 -26.78 -3.26
C GLY A 45 -13.13 -26.52 -3.21
N GLY A 46 -13.86 -26.99 -4.23
CA GLY A 46 -15.25 -26.61 -4.49
C GLY A 46 -16.23 -26.83 -3.33
N ASN A 47 -17.32 -26.04 -3.38
CA ASN A 47 -18.50 -25.97 -2.50
C ASN A 47 -18.44 -24.99 -1.32
N ALA A 48 -17.76 -23.84 -1.44
CA ALA A 48 -17.98 -22.74 -0.50
C ALA A 48 -19.42 -22.21 -0.64
N THR A 49 -20.19 -22.25 0.44
CA THR A 49 -21.54 -21.68 0.51
C THR A 49 -21.49 -20.15 0.45
N MET A 50 -22.58 -19.50 0.03
CA MET A 50 -22.64 -18.03 -0.07
C MET A 50 -22.36 -17.33 1.28
N GLU A 51 -22.78 -17.96 2.38
CA GLU A 51 -22.54 -17.52 3.75
C GLU A 51 -21.06 -17.61 4.15
N GLU A 52 -20.34 -18.67 3.72
CA GLU A 52 -18.90 -18.80 3.91
C GLU A 52 -18.12 -17.78 3.09
N ILE A 53 -18.61 -17.41 1.90
CA ILE A 53 -18.01 -16.37 1.07
C ILE A 53 -18.18 -15.00 1.71
N GLU A 54 -19.37 -14.66 2.22
CA GLU A 54 -19.63 -13.39 2.92
C GLU A 54 -18.86 -13.28 4.24
N ALA A 55 -18.74 -14.38 4.98
CA ALA A 55 -17.90 -14.48 6.16
C ALA A 55 -16.40 -14.50 5.82
N SER A 56 -16.03 -14.82 4.57
CA SER A 56 -14.64 -14.96 4.16
C SER A 56 -13.90 -13.64 4.30
N TRP A 57 -12.67 -13.77 4.76
CA TRP A 57 -11.74 -12.64 4.86
C TRP A 57 -11.46 -11.99 3.49
N TRP A 58 -11.65 -12.71 2.38
CA TRP A 58 -11.51 -12.19 1.02
C TRP A 58 -12.64 -11.26 0.62
N PHE A 59 -13.88 -11.55 1.00
CA PHE A 59 -14.99 -10.64 0.76
C PHE A 59 -14.79 -9.32 1.52
N LYS A 60 -14.36 -9.41 2.78
CA LYS A 60 -13.97 -8.23 3.58
C LYS A 60 -12.78 -7.48 2.97
N GLY A 61 -11.77 -8.20 2.48
CA GLY A 61 -10.62 -7.63 1.76
C GLY A 61 -11.00 -6.96 0.44
N TYR A 62 -11.96 -7.54 -0.30
CA TYR A 62 -12.50 -6.98 -1.55
C TYR A 62 -13.30 -5.70 -1.30
N LEU A 63 -14.16 -5.67 -0.27
CA LEU A 63 -14.84 -4.46 0.17
C LEU A 63 -13.86 -3.38 0.63
N ALA A 64 -12.83 -3.76 1.41
CA ALA A 64 -11.77 -2.84 1.81
C ALA A 64 -11.07 -2.25 0.57
N MET A 65 -10.80 -3.06 -0.45
CA MET A 65 -10.22 -2.62 -1.73
C MET A 65 -11.11 -1.65 -2.51
N ILE A 66 -12.41 -1.93 -2.62
CA ILE A 66 -13.37 -1.04 -3.30
C ILE A 66 -13.38 0.34 -2.65
N LEU A 67 -13.26 0.42 -1.33
CA LEU A 67 -13.20 1.70 -0.61
C LEU A 67 -11.80 2.33 -0.66
N PHE A 68 -10.76 1.49 -0.72
CA PHE A 68 -9.37 1.91 -0.69
C PHE A 68 -8.89 2.49 -2.03
N ILE A 69 -9.28 1.90 -3.17
CA ILE A 69 -8.85 2.33 -4.51
C ILE A 69 -9.27 3.79 -4.80
N PRO A 70 -10.54 4.21 -4.61
CA PRO A 70 -10.96 5.60 -4.84
C PRO A 70 -10.23 6.57 -3.90
N SER A 71 -10.09 6.20 -2.62
CA SER A 71 -9.36 7.00 -1.63
C SER A 71 -7.89 7.22 -2.06
N MET A 72 -7.24 6.18 -2.60
CA MET A 72 -5.89 6.25 -3.14
C MET A 72 -5.78 7.08 -4.42
N ALA A 73 -6.77 6.99 -5.31
CA ALA A 73 -6.85 7.84 -6.49
C ALA A 73 -6.96 9.33 -6.11
N VAL A 74 -7.80 9.66 -5.12
CA VAL A 74 -7.92 11.01 -4.58
C VAL A 74 -6.60 11.48 -3.96
N CYS A 75 -5.93 10.63 -3.17
CA CYS A 75 -4.62 10.94 -2.60
C CYS A 75 -3.57 11.22 -3.68
N ALA A 76 -3.54 10.41 -4.75
CA ALA A 76 -2.63 10.61 -5.87
C ALA A 76 -2.92 11.93 -6.62
N LEU A 77 -4.20 12.26 -6.82
CA LEU A 77 -4.63 13.52 -7.44
C LEU A 77 -4.23 14.74 -6.60
N LEU A 78 -4.44 14.68 -5.29
CA LEU A 78 -4.05 15.74 -4.34
C LEU A 78 -2.53 15.88 -4.25
N GLU A 79 -1.78 14.79 -4.27
CA GLU A 79 -0.32 14.84 -4.36
C GLU A 79 0.14 15.51 -5.67
N TRP A 80 -0.44 15.13 -6.80
CA TRP A 80 -0.10 15.72 -8.09
C TRP A 80 -0.40 17.22 -8.12
N TRP A 81 -1.57 17.63 -7.61
CA TRP A 81 -1.96 19.04 -7.57
C TRP A 81 -1.10 19.85 -6.58
N SER A 82 -0.82 19.30 -5.40
CA SER A 82 0.04 19.95 -4.40
C SER A 82 1.50 20.09 -4.85
N ARG A 83 2.02 19.16 -5.69
CA ARG A 83 3.34 19.32 -6.32
C ARG A 83 3.36 20.52 -7.27
N ARG A 84 2.31 20.72 -8.07
CA ARG A 84 2.20 21.88 -8.99
C ARG A 84 2.13 23.22 -8.26
N ARG A 85 1.49 23.25 -7.08
CA ARG A 85 1.32 24.47 -6.27
C ARG A 85 2.38 24.68 -5.19
N GLY A 86 3.31 23.73 -5.01
CA GLY A 86 4.37 23.82 -3.99
C GLY A 86 3.90 23.58 -2.54
N TRP A 87 2.71 23.02 -2.32
CA TRP A 87 2.11 22.88 -0.99
C TRP A 87 2.73 21.73 -0.18
N MET A 88 3.81 22.03 0.54
CA MET A 88 4.55 21.02 1.33
C MET A 88 3.71 20.41 2.47
N ARG A 89 2.90 21.23 3.16
CA ARG A 89 2.04 20.77 4.28
C ARG A 89 0.96 19.80 3.83
N VAL A 90 0.34 20.07 2.68
CA VAL A 90 -0.69 19.20 2.09
C VAL A 90 -0.09 17.85 1.72
N ARG A 91 1.13 17.81 1.17
CA ARG A 91 1.83 16.56 0.87
C ARG A 91 2.09 15.71 2.12
N ALA A 92 2.48 16.34 3.23
CA ALA A 92 2.66 15.64 4.50
C ALA A 92 1.31 15.08 5.01
N GLY A 93 0.24 15.89 4.96
CA GLY A 93 -1.10 15.46 5.35
C GLY A 93 -1.62 14.28 4.53
N VAL A 94 -1.50 14.35 3.20
CA VAL A 94 -1.90 13.25 2.29
C VAL A 94 -1.09 11.99 2.57
N ARG A 95 0.22 12.12 2.85
CA ARG A 95 1.07 10.98 3.20
C ARG A 95 0.62 10.30 4.50
N ILE A 96 0.32 11.08 5.54
CA ILE A 96 -0.17 10.55 6.82
C ILE A 96 -1.51 9.87 6.61
N PHE A 97 -2.47 10.56 5.97
CA PHE A 97 -3.80 10.02 5.70
C PHE A 97 -3.74 8.71 4.91
N ARG A 98 -2.89 8.64 3.89
CA ARG A 98 -2.67 7.43 3.08
C ARG A 98 -2.20 6.25 3.94
N TRP A 99 -1.22 6.47 4.81
CA TRP A 99 -0.70 5.44 5.70
C TRP A 99 -1.74 5.00 6.74
N THR A 100 -2.50 5.94 7.30
CA THR A 100 -3.60 5.62 8.21
C THR A 100 -4.66 4.77 7.52
N HIS A 101 -5.04 5.12 6.28
CA HIS A 101 -5.97 4.32 5.47
C HIS A 101 -5.42 2.94 5.16
N PHE A 102 -4.13 2.83 4.81
CA PHE A 102 -3.48 1.55 4.56
C PHE A 102 -3.48 0.67 5.82
N LEU A 103 -3.11 1.22 6.97
CA LEU A 103 -3.14 0.50 8.25
C LEU A 103 -4.57 0.14 8.68
N ALA A 104 -5.57 0.96 8.39
CA ALA A 104 -6.96 0.62 8.69
C ALA A 104 -7.46 -0.54 7.80
N ALA A 105 -7.11 -0.52 6.52
CA ALA A 105 -7.56 -1.54 5.56
C ALA A 105 -6.78 -2.87 5.66
N PHE A 106 -5.46 -2.79 5.84
CA PHE A 106 -4.56 -3.95 5.79
C PHE A 106 -3.86 -4.25 7.12
N GLY A 107 -3.89 -3.34 8.10
CA GLY A 107 -3.27 -3.54 9.41
C GLY A 107 -3.74 -4.82 10.10
N PRO A 108 -5.06 -5.13 10.16
CA PRO A 108 -5.54 -6.38 10.72
C PRO A 108 -4.94 -7.62 10.03
N ILE A 109 -4.75 -7.58 8.70
CA ILE A 109 -4.14 -8.68 7.93
C ILE A 109 -2.66 -8.82 8.30
N VAL A 110 -1.93 -7.71 8.37
CA VAL A 110 -0.51 -7.70 8.75
C VAL A 110 -0.33 -8.24 10.16
N VAL A 111 -1.21 -7.87 11.10
CA VAL A 111 -1.20 -8.36 12.49
C VAL A 111 -1.46 -9.86 12.53
N LEU A 112 -2.43 -10.37 11.78
CA LEU A 112 -2.73 -11.81 11.72
C LEU A 112 -1.61 -12.65 11.10
N ILE A 113 -0.84 -12.10 10.17
CA ILE A 113 0.32 -12.79 9.58
C ILE A 113 1.52 -12.78 10.54
N LEU A 114 1.69 -11.70 11.32
CA LEU A 114 2.86 -11.51 12.19
C LEU A 114 2.70 -12.10 13.59
N LEU A 115 1.48 -12.26 14.11
CA LEU A 115 1.24 -12.99 15.35
C LEU A 115 1.00 -14.47 15.02
N PRO A 116 1.95 -15.36 15.35
CA PRO A 116 1.81 -16.81 15.14
C PRO A 116 0.77 -17.44 16.07
#